data_AF-A0A0F9G261-F1
#
_entry.id   AF-A0A0F9G261-F1
#
_cell.length_a   1.000
_cell.length_b   1.000
_cell.length_c   1.000
_cell.angle_alpha   90.00
_cell.angle_beta   90.00
_cell.angle_gamma   90.00
#
_symmetry.space_group_name_H-M   'P 1'
#
loop_
_entity.id
_entity.type
_entity.pdbx_description
1 polymer ?
#
loop_
_entity_poly.entity_id
_entity_poly.type
_entity_poly.pdbx_seq_one_letter_code
_entity_poly.pdbx_strand_id
1 'polypeptide(L)'
;MTELADLKVAVDTAEAAKDDLVTERRANRETMSPRDFKAYNESTWAEQIDVEKAVTAANKAFQSAATTIRSEAINVAIGTLSETNTPGGTS
;
A
#
# COMPACT_ATOMS: atom_id res chain seq x y z
N MET A 1 -6.33 8.65 14.10
CA MET A 1 -5.54 7.42 13.85
C MET A 1 -6.32 6.32 13.12
N THR A 2 -7.66 6.40 13.01
CA THR A 2 -8.53 5.45 12.28
C THR A 2 -8.13 5.27 10.80
N GLU A 3 -7.66 6.35 10.16
CA GLU A 3 -7.38 6.41 8.73
C GLU A 3 -6.23 5.49 8.26
N LEU A 4 -5.22 5.24 9.10
CA LEU A 4 -4.08 4.40 8.71
C LEU A 4 -4.43 2.90 8.76
N ALA A 5 -5.26 2.49 9.73
CA ALA A 5 -5.72 1.11 9.86
C ALA A 5 -6.62 0.74 8.67
N ASP A 6 -7.51 1.64 8.27
CA ASP A 6 -8.39 1.45 7.11
C ASP A 6 -7.59 1.37 5.80
N LEU A 7 -6.56 2.23 5.64
CA LEU A 7 -5.65 2.16 4.49
C LEU A 7 -4.83 0.86 4.47
N LYS A 8 -4.43 0.34 5.63
CA LYS A 8 -3.77 -0.97 5.70
C LYS A 8 -4.70 -2.09 5.25
N VAL A 9 -5.95 -2.10 5.69
CA VAL A 9 -6.95 -3.09 5.25
C VAL A 9 -7.15 -3.02 3.73
N ALA A 10 -7.18 -1.82 3.15
CA ALA A 10 -7.27 -1.65 1.70
C ALA A 10 -6.06 -2.20 0.95
N VAL A 11 -4.84 -2.00 1.47
CA VAL A 11 -3.60 -2.62 0.92
C VAL A 11 -3.67 -4.14 1.01
N ASP A 12 -3.97 -4.68 2.19
CA ASP A 12 -4.02 -6.12 2.43
C ASP A 12 -5.08 -6.79 1.51
N THR A 13 -6.22 -6.13 1.27
CA THR A 13 -7.28 -6.61 0.37
C THR A 13 -6.82 -6.62 -1.09
N ALA A 14 -6.13 -5.57 -1.54
CA ALA A 14 -5.62 -5.49 -2.90
C ALA A 14 -4.50 -6.52 -3.14
N GLU A 15 -3.64 -6.75 -2.15
CA GLU A 15 -2.59 -7.78 -2.21
C GLU A 15 -3.18 -9.19 -2.23
N ALA A 16 -4.22 -9.47 -1.42
CA ALA A 16 -4.92 -10.75 -1.47
C ALA A 16 -5.55 -11.03 -2.85
N ALA A 17 -6.20 -10.03 -3.46
CA ALA A 17 -6.76 -10.18 -4.82
C ALA A 17 -5.69 -10.47 -5.88
N LYS A 18 -4.49 -9.90 -5.72
CA LYS A 18 -3.34 -10.19 -6.57
C LYS A 18 -2.83 -11.62 -6.38
N ASP A 19 -2.71 -12.07 -5.14
CA ASP A 19 -2.25 -13.41 -4.80
C ASP A 19 -3.22 -14.49 -5.31
N ASP A 20 -4.53 -14.24 -5.22
CA ASP A 20 -5.56 -15.12 -5.79
C ASP A 20 -5.42 -15.26 -7.30
N LEU A 21 -5.24 -14.14 -8.04
CA LEU A 21 -4.99 -14.16 -9.48
C LEU A 21 -3.70 -14.91 -9.85
N VAL A 22 -2.63 -14.73 -9.09
CA VAL A 22 -1.36 -15.45 -9.33
C VAL A 22 -1.54 -16.95 -9.08
N THR A 23 -2.29 -17.32 -8.05
CA THR A 23 -2.59 -18.71 -7.70
C THR A 23 -3.43 -19.38 -8.77
N GLU A 24 -4.52 -18.74 -9.20
CA GLU A 24 -5.38 -19.21 -10.28
C GLU A 24 -4.58 -19.38 -11.58
N ARG A 25 -3.75 -18.40 -11.93
CA ARG A 25 -2.92 -18.45 -13.13
C ARG A 25 -1.89 -19.57 -13.08
N ARG A 26 -1.29 -19.86 -11.93
CA ARG A 26 -0.41 -21.03 -11.76
C ARG A 26 -1.17 -22.32 -11.98
N ALA A 27 -2.34 -22.48 -11.37
CA ALA A 27 -3.18 -23.65 -11.55
C ALA A 27 -3.58 -23.84 -13.03
N ASN A 28 -3.96 -22.76 -13.72
CA ASN A 28 -4.29 -22.79 -15.14
C ASN A 28 -3.06 -23.11 -16.01
N ARG A 29 -1.86 -22.67 -15.63
CA ARG A 29 -0.63 -23.01 -16.36
C ARG A 29 -0.30 -24.50 -16.29
N GLU A 30 -0.58 -25.13 -15.16
CA GLU A 30 -0.30 -26.56 -14.94
C GLU A 30 -1.34 -27.47 -15.60
N THR A 31 -2.57 -26.99 -15.76
CA THR A 31 -3.72 -27.79 -16.23
C THR A 31 -4.10 -27.54 -17.69
N MET A 32 -3.79 -26.36 -18.24
CA MET A 32 -4.15 -25.99 -19.62
C MET A 32 -3.02 -26.29 -20.62
N SER A 33 -3.42 -26.51 -21.87
CA SER A 33 -2.46 -26.54 -22.98
C SER A 33 -1.79 -25.16 -23.16
N PRO A 34 -0.57 -25.09 -23.72
CA PRO A 34 0.10 -23.80 -23.93
C PRO A 34 -0.70 -22.80 -24.76
N ARG A 35 -1.52 -23.29 -25.71
CA ARG A 35 -2.38 -22.46 -26.56
C ARG A 35 -3.55 -21.87 -25.75
N ASP A 36 -4.21 -22.70 -24.95
CA ASP A 36 -5.37 -22.27 -24.17
C ASP A 36 -4.95 -21.35 -23.02
N PHE A 37 -3.80 -21.63 -22.40
CA PHE A 37 -3.22 -20.74 -21.40
C PHE A 37 -2.86 -19.36 -21.98
N LYS A 38 -2.39 -19.31 -23.24
CA LYS A 38 -2.13 -18.03 -23.92
C LYS A 38 -3.42 -17.24 -24.10
N ALA A 39 -4.48 -17.87 -24.59
CA ALA A 39 -5.79 -17.24 -24.75
C ALA A 39 -6.37 -16.77 -23.41
N TYR A 40 -6.24 -17.58 -22.36
CA TYR A 40 -6.63 -17.22 -21.00
C TYR A 40 -5.88 -15.98 -20.50
N ASN A 41 -4.55 -15.94 -20.63
CA ASN A 41 -3.75 -14.77 -20.22
C ASN A 41 -4.14 -13.51 -21.00
N GLU A 42 -4.37 -13.61 -22.30
CA GLU A 42 -4.80 -12.48 -23.11
C GLU A 42 -6.18 -11.98 -22.68
N SER A 43 -7.10 -12.90 -22.34
CA SER A 43 -8.45 -12.54 -21.88
C SER A 43 -8.49 -11.91 -20.48
N THR A 44 -7.54 -12.25 -19.60
CA THR A 44 -7.46 -11.75 -18.21
C THR A 44 -6.47 -10.59 -18.05
N TRP A 45 -5.84 -10.13 -19.13
CA TRP A 45 -4.82 -9.09 -19.08
C TRP A 45 -5.32 -7.76 -18.50
N ALA A 46 -6.56 -7.37 -18.86
CA ALA A 46 -7.17 -6.14 -18.34
C ALA A 46 -7.36 -6.20 -16.82
N GLU A 47 -7.85 -7.35 -16.32
CA GLU A 47 -8.03 -7.59 -14.89
C GLU A 47 -6.70 -7.58 -14.12
N GLN A 48 -5.66 -8.21 -14.68
CA GLN A 48 -4.31 -8.18 -14.10
C GLN A 48 -3.79 -6.75 -13.96
N ILE A 49 -3.95 -5.93 -15.00
CA ILE A 49 -3.57 -4.51 -14.95
C ILE A 49 -4.36 -3.74 -13.89
N ASP A 50 -5.67 -3.98 -13.78
CA ASP A 50 -6.51 -3.25 -12.85
C ASP A 50 -6.21 -3.62 -11.39
N VAL A 51 -5.89 -4.88 -11.10
CA VAL A 51 -5.42 -5.30 -9.78
C VAL A 51 -4.04 -4.70 -9.46
N GLU A 52 -3.11 -4.66 -10.42
CA GLU A 52 -1.80 -4.00 -10.20
C GLU A 52 -1.95 -2.49 -9.93
N LYS A 53 -2.85 -1.81 -10.63
CA LYS A 53 -3.18 -0.39 -10.37
C LYS A 53 -3.79 -0.21 -8.99
N ALA A 54 -4.71 -1.09 -8.58
CA ALA A 54 -5.35 -1.03 -7.27
C ALA A 54 -4.32 -1.20 -6.13
N VAL A 55 -3.43 -2.19 -6.22
CA VAL A 55 -2.32 -2.39 -5.27
C VAL A 55 -1.41 -1.17 -5.22
N THR A 56 -1.04 -0.62 -6.38
CA THR A 56 -0.18 0.56 -6.45
C THR A 56 -0.83 1.80 -5.82
N ALA A 57 -2.12 2.03 -6.09
CA ALA A 57 -2.87 3.15 -5.53
C ALA A 57 -3.01 3.02 -4.01
N ALA A 58 -3.37 1.84 -3.50
CA ALA A 58 -3.50 1.56 -2.09
C ALA A 58 -2.15 1.77 -1.35
N ASN A 59 -1.06 1.21 -1.88
CA ASN A 59 0.28 1.37 -1.31
C ASN A 59 0.73 2.83 -1.30
N LYS A 60 0.47 3.58 -2.38
CA LYS A 60 0.80 5.01 -2.44
C LYS A 60 0.01 5.81 -1.41
N ALA A 61 -1.28 5.54 -1.25
CA ALA A 61 -2.13 6.20 -0.26
C ALA A 61 -1.64 5.90 1.17
N PHE A 62 -1.31 4.65 1.47
CA PHE A 62 -0.76 4.23 2.76
C PHE A 62 0.59 4.91 3.06
N GLN A 63 1.53 4.92 2.13
CA GLN A 63 2.83 5.57 2.30
C GLN A 63 2.71 7.08 2.49
N SER A 64 1.80 7.73 1.76
CA SER A 64 1.52 9.16 1.91
C SER A 64 0.99 9.46 3.32
N ALA A 65 0.00 8.71 3.78
CA ALA A 65 -0.58 8.88 5.12
C ALA A 65 0.46 8.62 6.23
N ALA A 66 1.27 7.56 6.09
CA ALA A 66 2.34 7.26 7.04
C ALA A 66 3.41 8.35 7.11
N THR A 67 3.72 8.99 5.98
CA THR A 67 4.69 10.10 5.91
C THR A 67 4.14 11.35 6.60
N THR A 68 2.89 11.73 6.33
CA THR A 68 2.24 12.87 6.99
C THR A 68 2.23 12.71 8.51
N ILE A 69 1.81 11.55 9.01
CA ILE A 69 1.79 11.28 10.46
C ILE A 69 3.21 11.39 11.06
N ARG A 70 4.22 10.86 10.38
CA ARG A 70 5.62 10.97 10.85
C ARG A 70 6.10 12.41 10.88
N SER A 71 5.80 13.20 9.84
CA SER A 71 6.15 14.62 9.76
C SER A 71 5.45 15.44 10.85
N GLU A 72 4.17 15.18 11.11
CA GLU A 72 3.41 15.82 12.19
C GLU A 72 3.98 15.46 13.56
N ALA A 73 4.28 14.19 13.82
CA ALA A 73 4.89 13.75 15.07
C ALA A 73 6.27 14.41 15.30
N ILE A 74 7.08 14.55 14.25
CA ILE A 74 8.36 15.26 14.32
C ILE A 74 8.14 16.75 14.61
N ASN A 75 7.20 17.41 13.93
CA ASN A 75 6.91 18.84 14.13
C ASN A 75 6.40 19.11 15.55
N VAL A 76 5.55 18.24 16.10
CA VAL A 76 5.11 18.32 17.51
C VAL A 76 6.29 18.12 18.46
N ALA A 77 7.15 17.13 18.22
CA ALA A 77 8.34 16.90 19.05
C ALA A 77 9.32 18.10 19.01
N ILE A 78 9.54 18.71 17.83
CA ILE A 78 10.35 19.92 17.68
C ILE A 78 9.71 21.12 18.38
N GLY A 79 8.39 21.30 18.25
CA GLY A 79 7.64 22.34 18.98
C GLY A 79 7.83 22.21 20.49
N THR A 80 7.68 21.00 21.03
CA THR A 80 7.90 20.75 22.47
C THR A 80 9.35 20.94 22.91
N LEU A 81 10.35 20.59 22.10
CA LEU A 81 11.77 20.84 22.40
C LEU A 81 12.13 22.34 22.31
N SER A 82 11.52 23.08 21.38
CA SER A 82 11.74 24.51 21.22
C SER A 82 11.09 25.35 22.33
N GLU A 83 9.96 24.90 22.88
CA GLU A 83 9.28 25.57 24.00
C GLU A 83 9.90 25.26 25.37
N THR A 84 10.75 24.23 25.47
CA THR A 84 11.45 23.87 26.72
C THR A 84 12.80 24.58 26.90
N ASN A 85 13.29 25.29 25.89
CA ASN A 85 14.42 26.22 25.99
C ASN A 85 13.86 27.66 25.97
N THR A 86 13.32 28.21 27.05
CA THR A 86 14.05 29.08 28.01
C THR A 86 13.03 29.53 29.07
N PRO A 87 13.36 29.48 30.38
CA PRO A 87 13.64 30.75 31.05
C PRO A 87 14.74 30.62 32.12
N GLY A 88 15.80 31.43 32.01
CA GLY A 88 16.63 31.77 33.17
C GLY A 88 18.12 31.55 33.01
N GLY A 89 18.79 32.56 32.45
CA GLY A 89 20.19 32.85 32.72
C GLY A 89 20.31 34.35 32.98
N THR A 90 19.83 34.79 34.13
CA THR A 90 20.13 36.11 34.69
C THR A 90 21.60 36.15 35.13
N SER A 91 22.19 37.35 34.96
CA SER A 91 23.48 37.83 35.52
C SER A 91 24.70 37.67 34.62
#